data_AF-A0A957N9D9-F1
#
_entry.id   AF-A0A957N9D9-F1
#
_cell.length_a   1.000
_cell.length_b   1.000
_cell.length_c   1.000
_cell.angle_alpha   90.00
_cell.angle_beta   90.00
_cell.angle_gamma   90.00
#
_symmetry.space_group_name_H-M   'P 1'
#
loop_
_entity.id
_entity.type
_entity.pdbx_description
1 polymer ?
#
loop_
_entity_poly.entity_id
_entity_poly.type
_entity_poly.pdbx_seq_one_letter_code
_entity_poly.pdbx_strand_id
1 'polypeptide(L)'
;MEHDVIVTLLDQLADDDALAAQFRASEGLCLDHFRRALRHAQPRQNTDLLIELQRAVWQRTYGELGEFIRKNDHRFRGETFTPAETDAWERALALISGPSSAAGTESQGLTQVLKRGGVKRET
;
A
#
# COMPACT_ATOMS: atom_id res chain seq x y z
N MET A 1 4.05 -17.94 -15.15
CA MET A 1 3.02 -17.71 -14.11
C MET A 1 2.96 -16.24 -13.70
N GLU A 2 3.94 -15.64 -13.02
CA GLU A 2 3.89 -14.20 -12.65
C GLU A 2 3.90 -13.25 -13.87
N HIS A 3 4.66 -13.61 -14.92
CA HIS A 3 4.73 -12.84 -16.17
C HIS A 3 3.37 -12.75 -16.87
N ASP A 4 2.65 -13.87 -16.95
CA ASP A 4 1.36 -13.97 -17.63
C ASP A 4 0.28 -13.10 -16.96
N VAL A 5 0.33 -12.98 -15.63
CA VAL A 5 -0.59 -12.14 -14.84
C VAL A 5 -0.37 -10.66 -15.15
N ILE A 6 0.88 -10.21 -15.22
CA ILE A 6 1.22 -8.81 -15.53
C ILE A 6 0.77 -8.41 -16.93
N VAL A 7 0.99 -9.28 -17.92
CA VAL A 7 0.56 -9.02 -19.30
C VAL A 7 -0.97 -8.98 -19.39
N THR A 8 -1.66 -9.91 -18.74
CA THR A 8 -3.13 -9.94 -18.72
C THR A 8 -3.71 -8.68 -18.06
N LEU A 9 -3.12 -8.22 -16.95
CA LEU A 9 -3.52 -6.97 -16.30
C LEU A 9 -3.40 -5.77 -17.26
N LEU A 10 -2.28 -5.68 -17.99
CA LEU A 10 -2.04 -4.59 -18.95
C LEU A 10 -3.05 -4.57 -20.09
N ASP A 11 -3.42 -5.75 -20.60
CA ASP A 11 -4.41 -5.88 -21.67
C ASP A 11 -5.81 -5.46 -21.18
N GLN A 12 -6.22 -5.92 -20.00
CA GLN A 12 -7.57 -5.65 -19.47
C GLN A 12 -7.75 -4.22 -18.96
N LEU A 13 -6.69 -3.57 -18.47
CA LEU A 13 -6.77 -2.19 -17.96
C LEU A 13 -7.21 -1.18 -19.03
N ALA A 14 -6.98 -1.46 -20.32
CA ALA A 14 -7.36 -0.56 -21.40
C ALA A 14 -8.86 -0.63 -21.75
N ASP A 15 -9.48 -1.78 -21.50
CA ASP A 15 -10.84 -2.09 -21.98
C ASP A 15 -11.90 -2.12 -20.86
N ASP A 16 -11.48 -2.08 -19.59
CA ASP A 16 -12.35 -2.20 -18.41
C ASP A 16 -12.13 -1.07 -17.39
N ASP A 17 -13.03 -0.07 -17.42
CA ASP A 17 -13.05 1.04 -16.46
C ASP A 17 -13.28 0.56 -15.01
N ALA A 18 -14.02 -0.53 -14.80
CA ALA A 18 -14.25 -1.08 -13.47
C ALA A 18 -12.96 -1.69 -12.92
N LEU A 19 -12.16 -2.34 -13.77
CA LEU A 19 -10.84 -2.83 -13.39
C LEU A 19 -9.89 -1.67 -13.04
N ALA A 20 -9.90 -0.58 -13.82
CA ALA A 20 -9.11 0.61 -13.51
C ALA A 20 -9.50 1.22 -12.13
N ALA A 21 -10.80 1.30 -11.84
CA ALA A 21 -11.29 1.77 -10.55
C ALA A 21 -10.88 0.84 -9.39
N GLN A 22 -10.97 -0.48 -9.59
CA GLN A 22 -10.54 -1.48 -8.61
C GLN A 22 -9.03 -1.40 -8.35
N PHE A 23 -8.22 -1.28 -9.41
CA PHE A 23 -6.78 -1.10 -9.28
C PHE A 23 -6.47 0.16 -8.47
N ARG A 24 -7.14 1.29 -8.77
CA ARG A 24 -6.96 2.55 -8.03
C ARG A 24 -7.26 2.41 -6.54
N ALA A 25 -8.27 1.61 -6.19
CA ALA A 25 -8.66 1.35 -4.82
C ALA A 25 -7.76 0.32 -4.10
N SER A 26 -6.99 -0.48 -4.85
CA SER A 26 -6.07 -1.49 -4.31
C SER A 26 -4.79 -0.89 -3.73
N GLU A 27 -3.94 -1.74 -3.16
CA GLU A 27 -2.56 -1.42 -2.73
C GLU A 27 -1.57 -1.30 -3.90
N GLY A 28 -2.03 -1.49 -5.14
CA GLY A 28 -1.21 -1.39 -6.35
C GLY A 28 -0.14 -2.48 -6.46
N LEU A 29 0.78 -2.27 -7.40
CA LEU A 29 1.93 -3.15 -7.59
C LEU A 29 3.11 -2.68 -6.72
N CYS A 30 3.87 -3.63 -6.19
CA CYS A 30 5.17 -3.29 -5.63
C CYS A 30 6.14 -2.83 -6.73
N LEU A 31 7.21 -2.12 -6.34
CA LEU A 31 8.14 -1.49 -7.27
C LEU A 31 8.72 -2.48 -8.29
N ASP A 32 9.06 -3.70 -7.88
CA ASP A 32 9.58 -4.72 -8.80
C ASP A 32 8.52 -5.15 -9.84
N HIS A 33 7.29 -5.44 -9.39
CA HIS A 33 6.18 -5.80 -10.28
C HIS A 33 5.78 -4.66 -11.22
N PHE A 34 5.74 -3.42 -10.72
CA PHE A 34 5.48 -2.25 -11.55
C PHE A 34 6.57 -2.08 -12.63
N ARG A 35 7.85 -2.19 -12.26
CA ARG A 35 8.95 -2.12 -13.24
C ARG A 35 8.89 -3.25 -14.26
N ARG A 36 8.47 -4.45 -13.86
CA ARG A 36 8.24 -5.58 -14.79
C ARG A 36 7.11 -5.26 -15.76
N ALA A 37 5.97 -4.77 -15.25
CA ALA A 37 4.83 -4.35 -16.07
C ALA A 37 5.25 -3.33 -17.14
N LEU A 38 5.96 -2.27 -16.76
CA LEU A 38 6.43 -1.27 -17.72
C LEU A 38 7.39 -1.83 -18.78
N ARG A 39 8.19 -2.85 -18.46
CA ARG A 39 9.08 -3.50 -19.45
C ARG A 39 8.33 -4.39 -20.44
N HIS A 40 7.19 -4.92 -20.06
CA HIS A 40 6.37 -5.79 -20.91
C HIS A 40 5.28 -5.05 -21.66
N ALA A 41 5.06 -3.78 -21.32
CA ALA A 41 4.08 -2.94 -21.95
C ALA A 41 4.38 -2.77 -23.45
N GLN A 42 3.48 -3.27 -24.30
CA GLN A 42 3.54 -3.08 -25.74
C GLN A 42 2.92 -1.72 -26.13
N PRO A 43 3.22 -1.15 -27.31
CA PRO A 43 2.68 0.14 -27.74
C PRO A 43 1.15 0.26 -27.80
N ARG A 44 0.43 -0.88 -27.80
CA ARG A 44 -1.04 -0.94 -27.77
C ARG A 44 -1.62 -1.02 -26.36
N GLN A 45 -0.79 -1.25 -25.34
CA GLN A 45 -1.21 -1.38 -23.94
C GLN A 45 -1.17 -0.01 -23.29
N ASN A 46 -2.18 0.29 -22.46
CA ASN A 46 -2.39 1.60 -21.85
C ASN A 46 -1.42 1.84 -20.68
N THR A 47 -0.13 1.96 -21.03
CA THR A 47 0.99 2.13 -20.10
C THR A 47 0.84 3.41 -19.29
N ASP A 48 0.36 4.48 -19.93
CA ASP A 48 0.13 5.76 -19.28
C ASP A 48 -0.96 5.64 -18.20
N LEU A 49 -2.07 4.94 -18.49
CA LEU A 49 -3.09 4.67 -17.48
C LEU A 49 -2.52 3.86 -16.30
N LEU A 50 -1.71 2.83 -16.54
CA LEU A 50 -1.07 2.09 -15.44
C LEU A 50 -0.17 3.00 -14.59
N ILE A 51 0.61 3.88 -15.21
CA ILE A 51 1.46 4.86 -14.50
C ILE A 51 0.61 5.81 -13.66
N GLU A 52 -0.49 6.33 -14.22
CA GLU A 52 -1.40 7.23 -13.52
C GLU A 52 -2.08 6.56 -12.32
N LEU A 53 -2.56 5.34 -12.52
CA LEU A 53 -3.21 4.54 -11.47
C LEU A 53 -2.22 4.20 -10.34
N GLN A 54 -1.02 3.71 -10.69
CA GLN A 54 0.02 3.40 -9.70
C GLN A 54 0.46 4.66 -8.93
N ARG A 55 0.57 5.80 -9.62
CA ARG A 55 0.90 7.08 -8.98
C ARG A 55 -0.16 7.50 -7.96
N ALA A 56 -1.44 7.30 -8.26
CA ALA A 56 -2.52 7.60 -7.34
C ALA A 56 -2.43 6.77 -6.05
N VAL A 57 -2.12 5.47 -6.17
CA VAL A 57 -1.88 4.58 -5.02
C VAL A 57 -0.72 5.07 -4.16
N TRP A 58 0.41 5.44 -4.78
CA TRP A 58 1.57 5.97 -4.06
C TRP A 58 1.29 7.30 -3.38
N GLN A 59 0.60 8.23 -4.04
CA GLN A 59 0.26 9.52 -3.45
C GLN A 59 -0.64 9.38 -2.22
N ARG A 60 -1.63 8.49 -2.27
CA ARG A 60 -2.48 8.18 -1.12
C ARG A 60 -1.64 7.64 0.05
N THR A 61 -0.85 6.60 -0.20
CA THR A 61 -0.01 5.97 0.83
C THR A 61 1.04 6.94 1.39
N TYR A 62 1.61 7.80 0.55
CA TYR A 62 2.56 8.82 0.97
C TYR A 62 1.93 9.85 1.91
N GLY A 63 0.70 10.29 1.62
CA GLY A 63 -0.04 11.19 2.50
C GLY A 63 -0.35 10.54 3.86
N GLU A 64 -0.84 9.30 3.85
CA GLU A 64 -1.15 8.53 5.06
C GLU A 64 0.11 8.28 5.91
N LEU A 65 1.23 7.95 5.28
CA LEU A 65 2.53 7.78 5.96
C LEU A 65 3.05 9.12 6.50
N GLY A 66 2.84 10.22 5.77
CA GLY A 66 3.18 11.56 6.23
C GLY A 66 2.43 11.93 7.51
N GLU A 67 1.12 11.65 7.57
CA GLU A 67 0.31 11.81 8.77
C GLU A 67 0.74 10.87 9.89
N PHE A 68 1.08 9.62 9.55
CA PHE A 68 1.63 8.67 10.52
C PHE A 68 2.90 9.23 11.20
N ILE A 69 3.86 9.71 10.40
CA ILE A 69 5.11 10.30 10.89
C ILE A 69 4.83 11.57 11.70
N ARG A 70 3.96 12.46 11.21
CA ARG A 70 3.60 13.72 11.88
C ARG A 70 3.01 13.46 13.27
N LYS A 71 2.03 12.56 13.38
CA LYS A 71 1.32 12.28 14.65
C LYS A 71 2.17 11.51 15.67
N ASN A 72 3.29 10.91 15.25
CA ASN A 72 4.27 10.34 16.18
C ASN A 72 5.12 11.41 16.90
N ASP A 73 5.14 12.65 16.42
CA ASP A 73 5.76 13.76 17.14
C ASP A 73 4.94 14.09 18.41
N HIS A 74 5.64 14.25 19.55
CA HIS A 74 5.05 14.53 20.85
C HIS A 74 4.09 15.74 20.87
N ARG A 75 4.27 16.71 19.96
CA ARG A 75 3.42 17.90 19.81
C ARG A 75 1.98 17.56 19.40
N PHE A 76 1.76 16.40 18.78
CA PHE A 76 0.45 15.96 18.27
C PHE A 76 -0.14 14.78 19.06
N ARG A 77 0.33 14.53 20.30
CA ARG A 77 -0.13 13.40 21.15
C ARG A 77 -1.63 13.32 21.42
N GLY A 78 -2.36 14.42 21.25
CA GLY A 78 -3.82 14.47 21.42
C GLY A 78 -4.61 14.05 20.17
N GLU A 79 -3.96 13.93 19.01
CA GLU A 79 -4.61 13.50 17.78
C GLU A 79 -4.72 11.97 17.71
N THR A 80 -5.84 11.48 17.18
CA THR A 80 -6.05 10.06 16.92
C THR A 80 -5.56 9.69 15.52
N PHE A 81 -5.07 8.46 15.38
CA PHE A 81 -4.75 7.87 14.07
C PHE A 81 -6.03 7.34 13.43
N THR A 82 -6.17 7.51 12.12
CA THR A 82 -7.13 6.74 11.33
C THR A 82 -6.61 5.31 11.12
N PRO A 83 -7.48 4.34 10.77
CA PRO A 83 -7.02 2.99 10.42
C PRO A 83 -5.97 3.00 9.29
N ALA A 84 -6.19 3.78 8.23
CA ALA A 84 -5.28 3.88 7.09
C ALA A 84 -3.93 4.53 7.44
N GLU A 85 -3.89 5.49 8.36
CA GLU A 85 -2.61 6.03 8.87
C GLU A 85 -1.87 5.00 9.72
N THR A 86 -2.60 4.18 10.49
CA THR A 86 -2.02 3.22 11.44
C THR A 86 -1.18 2.15 10.74
N ASP A 87 -1.64 1.67 9.57
CA ASP A 87 -0.97 0.63 8.78
C ASP A 87 -0.16 1.18 7.58
N ALA A 88 -0.11 2.50 7.40
CA ALA A 88 0.52 3.13 6.23
C ALA A 88 2.00 2.76 6.04
N TRP A 89 2.74 2.56 7.14
CA TRP A 89 4.14 2.18 7.08
C TRP A 89 4.34 0.75 6.56
N GLU A 90 3.45 -0.19 6.88
CA GLU A 90 3.49 -1.56 6.36
C GLU A 90 3.18 -1.58 4.87
N ARG A 91 2.14 -0.85 4.45
CA ARG A 91 1.76 -0.71 3.04
C ARG A 91 2.84 -0.03 2.22
N ALA A 92 3.49 1.01 2.75
CA ALA A 92 4.63 1.65 2.11
C ALA A 92 5.82 0.69 1.94
N LEU A 93 6.13 -0.14 2.93
CA LEU A 93 7.16 -1.18 2.80
C LEU A 93 6.77 -2.20 1.73
N ALA A 94 5.53 -2.70 1.76
CA ALA A 94 5.04 -3.67 0.78
C ALA A 94 5.07 -3.11 -0.67
N LEU A 95 4.79 -1.82 -0.86
CA LEU A 95 4.91 -1.13 -2.14
C LEU A 95 6.34 -1.06 -2.67
N ILE A 96 7.35 -1.10 -1.81
CA ILE A 96 8.76 -1.06 -2.23
C ILE A 96 9.36 -2.46 -2.35
N SER A 97 9.17 -3.30 -1.32
CA SER A 97 9.80 -4.63 -1.23
C SER A 97 8.94 -5.77 -1.77
N GLY A 98 7.66 -5.54 -2.00
CA GLY A 98 6.66 -6.60 -2.12
C GLY A 98 6.09 -7.00 -0.75
N PRO A 99 4.90 -7.65 -0.73
CA PRO A 99 4.29 -8.14 0.50
C PRO A 99 5.20 -9.18 1.17
N SER A 100 5.30 -9.11 2.50
CA SER A 100 6.00 -10.14 3.27
C SER A 100 5.29 -11.48 3.09
N SER A 101 6.04 -12.55 2.84
CA SER A 101 5.46 -13.91 2.79
C SER A 101 4.84 -14.34 4.13
N ALA A 102 5.08 -13.59 5.21
CA ALA A 102 4.52 -13.81 6.54
C ALA A 102 3.16 -13.11 6.78
N ALA A 103 2.55 -12.48 5.77
CA ALA A 103 1.28 -11.73 5.86
C ALA A 103 0.02 -12.60 6.15
N GLY A 104 0.18 -13.74 6.81
CA GLY A 104 -0.89 -14.56 7.39
C GLY A 104 -0.90 -14.56 8.92
N THR A 105 -0.03 -13.82 9.60
CA THR A 105 -0.04 -13.71 11.07
C THR A 105 -0.03 -12.25 11.46
N GLU A 106 -1.11 -11.82 12.11
CA GLU A 106 -1.35 -10.46 12.62
C GLU A 106 -0.06 -9.77 13.09
N SER A 107 0.51 -8.88 12.26
CA SER A 107 1.64 -8.05 12.67
C SER A 107 1.11 -6.90 13.51
N GLN A 108 0.81 -7.16 14.78
CA GLN A 108 0.75 -6.08 15.75
C GLN A 108 2.17 -5.53 15.89
N GLY A 109 2.40 -4.31 15.37
CA GLY A 109 3.68 -3.63 15.50
C GLY A 109 4.17 -3.66 16.96
N LEU A 110 5.48 -3.87 17.15
CA LEU A 110 6.10 -4.04 18.48
C LEU A 110 5.78 -2.89 19.46
N THR A 111 5.48 -1.70 18.95
CA THR A 111 5.11 -0.51 19.72
C THR A 111 3.61 -0.45 20.06
N GLN A 112 2.75 -1.16 19.34
CA GLN A 112 1.30 -1.17 19.53
C GLN A 112 0.86 -2.19 20.58
N VAL A 113 1.61 -3.28 20.74
CA VAL A 113 1.43 -4.26 21.83
C VAL A 113 1.56 -3.59 23.20
N LEU A 114 2.41 -2.57 23.33
CA LEU A 114 2.68 -1.88 24.60
C LEU A 114 1.51 -0.98 25.07
N LYS A 115 0.57 -0.59 24.21
CA LYS A 115 -0.58 0.25 24.63
C LYS A 115 -1.75 -0.54 25.25
N ARG A 116 -1.75 -1.88 25.18
CA ARG A 116 -2.80 -2.73 25.78
C ARG A 116 -2.45 -3.34 27.13
N GLY A 117 -1.20 -3.21 27.58
CA GLY A 117 -0.72 -3.64 28.89
C GLY A 117 -0.98 -2.61 30.00
N GLY A 118 -2.23 -2.14 30.13
CA GLY A 118 -2.65 -1.38 31.31
C GLY A 118 -2.64 -2.29 32.53
N VAL A 119 -1.50 -2.35 33.22
CA VAL A 119 -1.35 -3.02 34.51
C VAL A 119 -2.37 -2.42 35.47
N LYS A 120 -3.39 -3.19 35.85
CA LYS A 120 -4.17 -2.92 37.07
C LYS A 120 -3.25 -3.19 38.27
N ARG A 121 -2.55 -2.14 38.73
CA ARG A 121 -2.29 -1.93 40.17
C ARG A 121 -3.64 -1.45 40.74
N GLU A 122 -4.14 -1.84 41.89
CA GLU A 122 -3.54 -2.35 43.12
C GLU A 122 -4.71 -2.84 44.00
N THR A 123 -4.43 -3.80 44.88
CA THR A 123 -4.89 -3.99 46.27
C THR A 123 -6.32 -3.68 46.67
#